data_AF-A0A7C9AF20-F1
#
_entry.id   AF-A0A7C9AF20-F1
#
_cell.length_a   1.000
_cell.length_b   1.000
_cell.length_c   1.000
_cell.angle_alpha   90.00
_cell.angle_beta   90.00
_cell.angle_gamma   90.00
#
_symmetry.space_group_name_H-M   'P 1'
#
loop_
_entity.id
_entity.type
_entity.pdbx_description
1 polymer ?
#
loop_
_entity_poly.entity_id
_entity_poly.type
_entity_poly.pdbx_seq_one_letter_code
_entity_poly.pdbx_strand_id
1 'polypeptide(L)'
;AKAKSYLSIISLQFGYSGMYIVTAVCLKHGMNHFILSVYRHVFATLVIVPFALIFERKTRPKMTLSVFLKIMLLAFLEPVLDQNMYYVGLKNTSATFASASVNVLPAITFILA
;
A
#
# COMPACT_ATOMS: atom_id res chain seq x y z
N ALA A 1 -25.79 3.49 -2.82
CA ALA A 1 -24.71 2.48 -2.71
C ALA A 1 -23.54 2.76 -3.67
N LYS A 2 -23.76 2.80 -5.00
CA LYS A 2 -22.70 3.02 -6.00
C LYS A 2 -21.93 4.34 -5.84
N ALA A 3 -22.63 5.46 -5.63
CA ALA A 3 -21.99 6.78 -5.46
C ALA A 3 -21.00 6.86 -4.29
N LYS A 4 -21.28 6.13 -3.19
CA LYS A 4 -20.39 6.08 -2.01
C LYS A 4 -19.08 5.37 -2.33
N SER A 5 -19.11 4.28 -3.08
CA SER A 5 -17.91 3.57 -3.54
C SER A 5 -17.08 4.41 -4.51
N TYR A 6 -17.72 5.10 -5.46
CA TYR A 6 -17.00 5.99 -6.38
C TYR A 6 -16.35 7.17 -5.64
N LEU A 7 -17.06 7.78 -4.69
CA LEU A 7 -16.50 8.84 -3.85
C LEU A 7 -15.27 8.34 -3.05
N SER A 8 -15.34 7.12 -2.50
CA SER A 8 -14.20 6.51 -1.80
C SER A 8 -12.98 6.30 -2.72
N ILE A 9 -13.20 5.82 -3.95
CA ILE A 9 -12.11 5.61 -4.93
C ILE A 9 -11.48 6.96 -5.30
N ILE A 10 -12.29 7.99 -5.56
CA ILE A 10 -11.80 9.33 -5.89
C ILE A 10 -11.01 9.92 -4.72
N SER A 11 -11.52 9.79 -3.49
CA SER A 11 -10.82 10.26 -2.29
C SER A 11 -9.48 9.54 -2.09
N LEU A 12 -9.42 8.23 -2.36
CA LEU A 12 -8.19 7.45 -2.29
C LEU A 12 -7.16 7.91 -3.32
N GLN A 13 -7.59 8.11 -4.58
CA GLN A 13 -6.72 8.58 -5.66
C GLN A 13 -6.18 9.99 -5.38
N PHE A 14 -7.02 10.87 -4.84
CA PHE A 14 -6.59 12.20 -4.40
C PHE A 14 -5.52 12.12 -3.31
N GLY A 15 -5.71 11.25 -2.31
CA GLY A 15 -4.71 10.98 -1.27
C GLY A 15 -3.38 10.46 -1.85
N TYR A 16 -3.44 9.53 -2.81
CA TYR A 16 -2.23 9.04 -3.50
C TYR A 16 -1.51 10.14 -4.26
N SER A 17 -2.24 10.99 -5.00
CA SER A 17 -1.64 12.11 -5.72
C SER A 17 -0.89 13.07 -4.78
N GLY A 18 -1.49 13.42 -3.65
CA GLY A 18 -0.83 14.22 -2.62
C GLY A 18 0.45 13.56 -2.09
N MET A 19 0.39 12.24 -1.83
CA MET A 19 1.57 11.48 -1.39
C MET A 19 2.71 11.51 -2.42
N TYR A 20 2.42 11.38 -3.71
CA TYR A 20 3.44 11.44 -4.77
C TYR A 20 4.10 12.82 -4.85
N ILE A 21 3.33 13.90 -4.71
CA ILE A 21 3.86 15.26 -4.71
C ILE A 21 4.80 15.48 -3.52
N VAL A 22 4.37 15.11 -2.30
CA VAL A 22 5.20 15.21 -1.08
C VAL A 22 6.48 14.39 -1.25
N THR A 23 6.35 13.17 -1.76
CA THR A 23 7.50 12.29 -2.03
C THR A 23 8.48 12.92 -3.03
N ALA A 24 7.98 13.51 -4.12
CA ALA A 24 8.80 14.17 -5.12
C ALA A 24 9.56 15.38 -4.55
N VAL A 25 8.91 16.18 -3.70
CA VAL A 25 9.54 17.34 -3.04
C VAL A 25 10.64 16.87 -2.08
N CYS A 26 10.36 15.86 -1.26
CA CYS A 26 11.33 15.31 -0.31
C CYS A 26 12.55 14.69 -1.00
N LEU A 27 12.35 13.95 -2.10
CA LEU A 27 13.44 13.37 -2.89
C LEU A 27 14.28 14.45 -3.59
N LYS A 28 13.66 15.51 -4.11
CA LYS A 28 14.38 16.66 -4.69
C LYS A 28 15.24 17.41 -3.67
N HIS A 29 14.87 17.39 -2.39
CA HIS A 29 15.66 17.96 -1.29
C HIS A 29 16.76 17.00 -0.79
N GLY A 30 17.02 15.89 -1.49
CA GLY A 30 18.10 14.96 -1.17
C GLY A 30 17.79 13.97 -0.04
N MET A 31 16.53 13.82 0.36
CA MET A 31 16.17 12.86 1.41
C MET A 31 16.27 11.42 0.91
N ASN A 32 16.88 10.55 1.71
CA ASN A 32 17.02 9.13 1.38
C ASN A 32 15.62 8.46 1.31
N HIS A 33 15.34 7.79 0.19
CA HIS A 33 14.06 7.12 -0.08
C HIS A 33 13.70 6.07 1.00
N PHE A 34 14.69 5.37 1.55
CA PHE A 34 14.47 4.42 2.64
C PHE A 34 13.93 5.09 3.91
N ILE A 35 14.43 6.28 4.24
CA ILE A 35 13.98 7.05 5.40
C ILE A 35 12.53 7.51 5.17
N LEU A 36 12.22 8.04 4.00
CA LEU A 36 10.86 8.45 3.65
C LEU A 36 9.85 7.29 3.76
N SER A 37 10.23 6.09 3.30
CA SER A 37 9.38 4.90 3.39
C SER A 37 9.09 4.49 4.84
N VAL A 38 10.12 4.45 5.69
CA VAL A 38 9.98 4.12 7.12
C VAL A 38 9.09 5.14 7.82
N TYR A 39 9.33 6.44 7.60
CA TYR A 39 8.50 7.50 8.18
C TYR A 39 7.03 7.39 7.78
N ARG A 40 6.74 7.06 6.52
CA ARG A 40 5.37 6.89 6.03
C ARG A 40 4.66 5.77 6.79
N HIS A 41 5.29 4.61 6.94
CA HIS A 41 4.68 3.47 7.62
C HIS A 41 4.51 3.72 9.12
N VAL A 42 5.51 4.32 9.78
CA VAL A 42 5.42 4.67 11.21
C VAL A 42 4.32 5.71 11.46
N PHE A 43 4.26 6.77 10.66
CA PHE A 43 3.21 7.79 10.81
C PHE A 43 1.82 7.21 10.53
N ALA A 44 1.67 6.38 9.50
CA ALA A 44 0.42 5.69 9.22
C ALA A 44 -0.02 4.82 10.41
N THR A 45 0.90 4.05 11.01
CA THR A 45 0.61 3.28 12.22
C THR A 45 0.19 4.18 13.38
N LEU A 46 0.92 5.26 13.65
CA LEU A 46 0.59 6.19 14.75
C LEU A 46 -0.77 6.85 14.59
N VAL A 47 -1.15 7.22 13.36
CA VAL A 47 -2.46 7.81 13.07
C VAL A 47 -3.56 6.75 13.16
N ILE A 48 -3.35 5.55 12.62
CA ILE A 48 -4.38 4.51 12.57
C ILE A 48 -4.62 3.85 13.94
N VAL A 49 -3.58 3.67 14.76
CA VAL A 49 -3.66 3.03 16.08
C VAL A 49 -4.78 3.61 16.98
N PRO A 50 -4.90 4.93 17.20
CA PRO A 50 -5.97 5.48 18.03
C PRO A 50 -7.36 5.24 17.41
N PHE A 51 -7.53 5.36 16.09
CA PHE A 51 -8.81 5.04 15.44
C PHE A 51 -9.15 3.56 15.56
N ALA A 52 -8.18 2.66 15.38
CA ALA A 52 -8.35 1.24 15.56
C ALA A 52 -8.69 0.87 17.01
N LEU A 53 -8.15 1.58 18.01
CA LEU A 53 -8.46 1.35 19.43
C LEU A 53 -9.83 1.89 19.85
N ILE A 54 -10.35 2.92 19.18
CA ILE A 54 -11.65 3.53 19.48
C ILE A 54 -12.79 2.79 18.73
N PHE A 55 -12.65 2.61 17.41
CA PHE A 55 -13.73 2.09 16.57
C PHE A 55 -13.81 0.56 16.54
N GLU A 56 -12.68 -0.15 16.54
CA GLU A 56 -12.69 -1.61 16.37
C GLU A 56 -12.69 -2.38 17.69
N ARG A 57 -12.66 -1.71 18.84
CA ARG A 57 -12.55 -2.34 20.17
C ARG A 57 -13.60 -3.41 20.43
N LYS A 58 -14.81 -3.28 19.86
CA LYS A 58 -15.92 -4.23 20.05
C LYS A 58 -15.97 -5.35 19.02
N THR A 59 -15.27 -5.22 17.90
CA THR A 59 -15.36 -6.14 16.74
C THR A 59 -14.08 -6.96 16.54
N ARG A 60 -13.04 -6.72 17.34
CA ARG A 60 -11.73 -7.39 17.22
C ARG A 60 -11.84 -8.90 17.44
N PRO A 61 -11.45 -9.75 16.47
CA PRO A 61 -11.18 -11.15 16.74
C PRO A 61 -9.98 -11.26 17.69
N LYS A 62 -9.96 -12.27 18.56
CA LYS A 62 -8.84 -12.52 19.47
C LYS A 62 -7.57 -12.72 18.64
N MET A 63 -6.55 -11.89 18.87
CA MET A 63 -5.22 -12.05 18.25
C MET A 63 -4.61 -13.37 18.72
N THR A 64 -4.75 -14.43 17.92
CA THR A 64 -4.03 -15.69 18.10
C THR A 64 -2.74 -15.66 17.28
N LEU A 65 -1.74 -16.45 17.68
CA LEU A 65 -0.45 -16.55 16.97
C LEU A 65 -0.64 -16.83 15.47
N SER A 66 -1.60 -17.68 15.11
CA SER A 66 -1.91 -18.00 13.71
C SER A 66 -2.46 -16.81 12.93
N VAL A 67 -3.31 -15.97 13.54
CA VAL A 67 -3.82 -14.75 12.88
C VAL A 67 -2.71 -13.74 12.70
N PHE A 68 -1.85 -13.57 13.72
CA PHE A 68 -0.68 -12.70 13.62
C PHE A 68 0.27 -13.14 12.49
N LEU A 69 0.59 -14.43 12.41
CA LEU A 69 1.45 -14.97 11.34
C LEU A 69 0.83 -14.77 9.95
N LYS A 70 -0.49 -14.94 9.80
CA LYS A 70 -1.19 -14.67 8.54
C LYS A 70 -1.09 -13.19 8.13
N ILE A 71 -1.33 -12.27 9.06
CA ILE A 71 -1.21 -10.82 8.80
C ILE A 71 0.24 -10.46 8.45
N MET A 72 1.22 -11.00 9.17
CA MET A 72 2.63 -10.78 8.90
C MET A 72 3.03 -11.28 7.52
N LEU A 73 2.54 -12.47 7.13
CA LEU A 73 2.83 -13.07 5.83
C LEU A 73 2.18 -12.27 4.68
N LEU A 74 0.94 -11.79 4.86
CA LEU A 74 0.29 -10.88 3.90
C LEU A 74 1.04 -9.54 3.79
N ALA A 75 1.44 -8.95 4.93
CA ALA A 75 2.22 -7.71 4.96
C ALA A 75 3.64 -7.87 4.39
N PHE A 76 4.19 -9.08 4.34
CA PHE A 76 5.45 -9.34 3.66
C PHE A 76 5.25 -9.52 2.14
N LEU A 77 4.21 -10.23 1.75
CA LEU A 77 3.90 -10.50 0.34
C LEU A 77 3.42 -9.26 -0.43
N GLU A 78 2.52 -8.48 0.14
CA GLU A 78 2.00 -7.29 -0.54
C GLU A 78 3.05 -6.17 -0.55
N PRO A 79 3.24 -5.33 0.47
CA PRO A 79 4.04 -4.12 0.29
C PRO A 79 5.54 -4.37 0.09
N VAL A 80 6.12 -5.42 0.69
CA VAL A 80 7.58 -5.62 0.62
C VAL A 80 7.96 -6.30 -0.69
N LEU A 81 7.35 -7.43 -1.02
CA LEU A 81 7.64 -8.14 -2.26
C LEU A 81 7.13 -7.38 -3.49
N ASP A 82 5.91 -6.83 -3.48
CA ASP A 82 5.37 -6.07 -4.63
C ASP A 82 6.26 -4.88 -4.99
N GLN A 83 6.59 -4.01 -4.02
CA GLN A 83 7.43 -2.85 -4.30
C GLN A 83 8.84 -3.25 -4.75
N ASN A 84 9.48 -4.21 -4.09
CA ASN A 84 10.84 -4.61 -4.45
C ASN A 84 10.89 -5.29 -5.83
N MET A 85 9.95 -6.20 -6.12
CA MET A 85 9.88 -6.86 -7.43
C MET A 85 9.51 -5.87 -8.54
N TYR A 86 8.64 -4.89 -8.25
CA TYR A 86 8.33 -3.82 -9.19
C TYR A 86 9.57 -2.97 -9.53
N TYR A 87 10.35 -2.55 -8.53
CA TYR A 87 11.59 -1.78 -8.78
C TYR A 87 12.65 -2.58 -9.52
N VAL A 88 12.84 -3.86 -9.18
CA VAL A 88 13.77 -4.75 -9.90
C VAL A 88 13.29 -4.98 -11.33
N GLY A 89 11.98 -5.18 -11.53
CA GLY A 89 11.37 -5.29 -12.84
C GLY A 89 11.60 -4.05 -13.68
N LEU A 90 11.35 -2.87 -13.13
CA LEU A 90 11.57 -1.59 -13.80
C LEU A 90 13.04 -1.30 -14.11
N LYS A 91 13.98 -1.80 -13.29
CA LYS A 91 15.42 -1.69 -13.57
C LYS A 91 15.87 -2.60 -14.70
N ASN A 92 15.26 -3.79 -14.81
CA ASN A 92 15.64 -4.81 -15.79
C ASN A 92 14.83 -4.72 -17.09
N THR A 93 13.73 -3.96 -17.11
CA THR A 93 12.77 -3.91 -18.21
C THR A 93 12.36 -2.47 -18.51
N SER A 94 11.55 -2.24 -19.55
CA SER A 94 11.04 -0.89 -19.87
C SER A 94 9.81 -0.50 -19.03
N ALA A 95 9.61 0.80 -18.82
CA ALA A 95 8.41 1.33 -18.16
C ALA A 95 7.11 0.88 -18.86
N THR A 96 7.16 0.66 -20.18
CA THR A 96 6.04 0.14 -20.97
C THR A 96 5.70 -1.29 -20.60
N PHE A 97 6.71 -2.15 -20.43
CA PHE A 97 6.49 -3.54 -20.03
C PHE A 97 5.99 -3.64 -18.58
N ALA A 98 6.54 -2.85 -17.66
CA ALA A 98 6.03 -2.78 -16.28
C ALA A 98 4.55 -2.34 -16.24
N SER A 99 4.19 -1.32 -17.03
CA SER A 99 2.80 -0.87 -17.17
C SER A 99 1.88 -1.94 -17.76
N ALA A 100 2.36 -2.69 -18.76
CA ALA A 100 1.62 -3.80 -19.34
C ALA A 100 1.38 -4.92 -18.33
N SER A 101 2.37 -5.28 -17.50
CA SER A 101 2.22 -6.27 -16.43
C SER A 101 1.16 -5.85 -15.40
N VAL A 102 1.14 -4.57 -14.99
CA VAL A 102 0.13 -4.04 -14.07
C VAL A 102 -1.28 -4.05 -14.69
N ASN A 103 -1.41 -3.83 -15.99
CA ASN A 103 -2.70 -3.90 -16.67
C ASN A 103 -3.27 -5.33 -16.75
N VAL A 104 -2.43 -6.36 -16.62
CA VAL A 104 -2.84 -7.77 -16.62
C VAL A 104 -3.24 -8.26 -15.21
N LEU A 105 -2.90 -7.52 -14.14
CA LEU A 105 -3.26 -7.87 -12.75
C LEU A 105 -4.75 -8.22 -12.59
N PRO A 106 -5.72 -7.42 -13.09
CA PRO A 106 -7.14 -7.75 -12.94
C PRO A 106 -7.52 -9.10 -13.56
N ALA A 107 -6.89 -9.48 -14.68
CA ALA A 107 -7.14 -10.76 -15.32
C ALA A 107 -6.56 -11.92 -14.49
N ILE A 108 -5.36 -11.77 -13.93
CA ILE A 108 -4.75 -12.75 -13.03
C ILE A 108 -5.58 -12.90 -11.75
N THR A 109 -6.02 -11.78 -11.15
CA THR A 109 -6.90 -11.79 -9.99
C THR A 109 -8.20 -12.52 -10.27
N PHE A 110 -8.81 -12.32 -11.44
CA PHE A 110 -10.04 -13.02 -11.82
C PHE A 110 -9.86 -14.53 -11.99
N ILE A 111 -8.68 -14.99 -12.46
CA ILE A 111 -8.38 -16.42 -12.57
C ILE A 111 -8.17 -17.07 -11.19
N LEU A 112 -7.61 -16.33 -10.23
CA LEU A 112 -7.29 -16.81 -8.89
C LEU A 112 -8.46 -16.71 -7.88
N ALA A 113 -9.41 -15.81 -8.12
CA ALA A 113 -10.56 -15.52 -7.26
C ALA A 113 -11.69 -16.55 -7.43
#